data_AF-A0AAW2U161-F1
#
_entry.id   AF-A0AAW2U161-F1
#
_cell.length_a   1.000
_cell.length_b   1.000
_cell.length_c   1.000
_cell.angle_alpha   90.00
_cell.angle_beta   90.00
_cell.angle_gamma   90.00
#
_symmetry.space_group_name_H-M   'P 1'
#
loop_
_entity.id
_entity.type
_entity.pdbx_description
1 polymer ?
#
loop_
_entity_poly.entity_id
_entity_poly.type
_entity_poly.pdbx_seq_one_letter_code
_entity_poly.pdbx_strand_id
1 'polypeptide(L)'
;MLKMISLERSFNFLSDGLIPVDQLKEFIEGTIRSKIEGSSKSSLTYSKPYTPRIDSLKMPMGYQPPKFQQFDGKGNPKQHVAHFIETCNNAGTYGDHLIKHSTDR
;
A
#
# COMPACT_ATOMS: atom_id res chain seq x y z
N MET A 1 -28.18 0.16 -17.76
CA MET A 1 -28.54 0.68 -19.09
C MET A 1 -27.92 2.06 -19.37
N LEU A 2 -28.08 3.06 -18.50
CA LEU A 2 -27.53 4.42 -18.68
C LEU A 2 -25.99 4.52 -18.80
N LYS A 3 -25.26 3.66 -18.08
CA LYS A 3 -23.77 3.64 -18.07
C LYS A 3 -23.16 3.18 -19.40
N MET A 4 -23.86 2.30 -20.12
CA MET A 4 -23.47 1.83 -21.45
C MET A 4 -23.70 2.92 -22.50
N ILE A 5 -24.83 3.62 -22.41
CA ILE A 5 -25.18 4.73 -23.32
C ILE A 5 -24.14 5.86 -23.22
N SER A 6 -23.65 6.19 -22.03
CA SER A 6 -22.60 7.23 -21.88
C SER A 6 -21.28 6.86 -22.53
N LEU A 7 -20.91 5.57 -22.54
CA LEU A 7 -19.67 5.07 -23.14
C LEU A 7 -19.80 4.98 -24.68
N GLU A 8 -20.95 4.52 -25.16
CA GLU A 8 -21.32 4.47 -26.59
C GLU A 8 -21.39 5.88 -27.18
N ARG A 9 -21.98 6.85 -26.47
CA ARG A 9 -22.06 8.26 -26.91
C ARG A 9 -20.68 8.91 -27.02
N SER A 10 -19.71 8.50 -26.19
CA SER A 10 -18.30 8.94 -26.32
C SER A 10 -17.55 8.25 -27.47
N PHE A 11 -17.99 7.07 -27.91
CA PHE A 11 -17.37 6.37 -29.05
C PHE A 11 -17.89 6.90 -30.41
N ASN A 12 -19.05 7.56 -30.43
CA ASN A 12 -19.59 8.21 -31.63
C ASN A 12 -18.82 9.47 -32.07
N PHE A 13 -17.81 9.91 -31.32
CA PHE A 13 -16.85 10.93 -31.77
C PHE A 13 -15.82 10.37 -32.79
N LEU A 14 -15.73 9.06 -32.97
CA LEU A 14 -14.73 8.36 -33.81
C LEU A 14 -15.22 8.03 -35.23
N SER A 15 -16.20 8.76 -35.78
CA SER A 15 -16.79 8.41 -37.08
C SER A 15 -15.89 8.64 -38.30
N ASP A 16 -14.71 9.26 -38.15
CA ASP A 16 -13.83 9.54 -39.30
C ASP A 16 -12.34 9.44 -38.93
N GLY A 17 -11.91 8.25 -38.48
CA GLY A 17 -10.54 7.72 -38.58
C GLY A 17 -9.35 8.47 -37.93
N LEU A 18 -9.49 9.71 -37.48
CA LEU A 18 -8.43 10.53 -36.90
C LEU A 18 -9.01 11.35 -35.75
N ILE A 19 -8.57 11.06 -34.53
CA ILE A 19 -8.82 11.90 -33.37
C ILE A 19 -7.71 12.96 -33.33
N PRO A 20 -8.03 14.26 -33.46
CA PRO A 20 -7.07 15.32 -33.21
C PRO A 20 -6.43 15.17 -31.83
N VAL A 21 -5.11 15.36 -31.75
CA VAL A 21 -4.33 15.17 -30.51
C VAL A 21 -4.91 15.97 -29.34
N ASP A 22 -5.43 17.16 -29.62
CA ASP A 22 -6.04 18.04 -28.60
C ASP A 22 -7.32 17.45 -28.01
N GLN A 23 -8.16 16.80 -28.82
CA GLN A 23 -9.38 16.15 -28.34
C GLN A 23 -9.06 14.92 -27.49
N LEU A 24 -8.01 14.16 -27.87
CA LEU A 24 -7.54 13.04 -27.08
C LEU A 24 -6.98 13.50 -25.72
N LYS A 25 -6.23 14.61 -25.70
CA LYS A 25 -5.68 15.21 -24.48
C LYS A 25 -6.79 15.63 -23.53
N GLU A 26 -7.78 16.39 -24.01
CA GLU A 26 -8.93 16.82 -23.21
C GLU A 26 -9.74 15.63 -22.68
N PHE A 27 -9.93 14.59 -23.50
CA PHE A 27 -10.63 13.38 -23.08
C PHE A 27 -9.90 12.64 -21.95
N ILE A 28 -8.57 12.48 -22.06
CA ILE A 28 -7.75 11.83 -21.04
C ILE A 28 -7.78 12.66 -19.75
N GLU A 29 -7.58 13.98 -19.84
CA GLU A 29 -7.60 14.89 -18.69
C GLU A 29 -8.96 14.90 -17.98
N GLY A 30 -10.06 14.97 -18.72
CA GLY A 30 -11.41 14.91 -18.18
C GLY A 30 -11.76 13.56 -17.54
N THR A 31 -11.30 12.46 -18.15
CA THR A 31 -11.50 11.11 -17.61
C THR A 31 -10.73 10.89 -16.30
N ILE A 32 -9.50 11.40 -16.20
CA ILE A 32 -8.70 11.33 -14.97
C ILE A 32 -9.34 12.18 -13.87
N ARG A 33 -9.71 13.43 -14.18
CA ARG A 33 -10.32 14.36 -13.21
C ARG A 33 -11.64 13.83 -12.66
N SER A 34 -12.52 13.34 -13.52
CA SER A 34 -13.81 12.77 -13.11
C SER A 34 -13.66 11.51 -12.24
N LYS A 35 -12.65 10.68 -12.49
CA LYS A 35 -12.34 9.54 -11.60
C LYS A 35 -11.79 9.99 -10.25
N ILE A 36 -11.06 11.11 -10.17
CA ILE A 36 -10.51 11.62 -8.92
C ILE A 36 -11.57 12.37 -8.09
N GLU A 37 -12.49 13.10 -8.73
CA GLU A 37 -13.60 13.79 -8.04
C GLU A 37 -14.75 12.82 -7.68
N GLY A 38 -14.99 11.80 -8.50
CA GLY A 38 -16.02 10.78 -8.26
C GLY A 38 -15.55 9.58 -7.43
N SER A 39 -14.25 9.28 -7.42
CA SER A 39 -13.67 8.46 -6.36
C SER A 39 -13.53 9.38 -5.16
N SER A 40 -14.42 9.24 -4.18
CA SER A 40 -14.09 9.59 -2.79
C SER A 40 -12.63 9.22 -2.63
N LYS A 41 -11.75 10.15 -2.24
CA LYS A 41 -10.38 9.81 -1.85
C LYS A 41 -10.56 8.70 -0.84
N SER A 42 -10.45 7.45 -1.29
CA SER A 42 -10.39 6.32 -0.42
C SER A 42 -9.04 6.56 0.18
N SER A 43 -9.01 7.30 1.28
CA SER A 43 -8.00 7.10 2.29
C SER A 43 -7.98 5.59 2.39
N LEU A 44 -6.96 4.99 1.78
CA LEU A 44 -6.68 3.58 1.96
C LEU A 44 -6.41 3.55 3.46
N THR A 45 -7.47 3.34 4.24
CA THR A 45 -7.41 3.17 5.67
C THR A 45 -6.69 1.87 5.80
N TYR A 46 -5.37 1.97 5.87
CA TYR A 46 -4.47 0.86 5.99
C TYR A 46 -4.97 0.03 7.16
N SER A 47 -5.62 -1.06 6.80
CA SER A 47 -6.21 -1.97 7.76
C SER A 47 -5.07 -2.90 8.12
N LYS A 48 -4.58 -2.76 9.36
CA LYS A 48 -3.52 -3.62 9.88
C LYS A 48 -3.92 -5.09 9.63
N PRO A 49 -3.04 -5.94 9.10
CA PRO A 49 -3.37 -7.33 8.77
C PRO A 49 -3.53 -8.23 10.02
N TYR A 50 -3.58 -7.64 11.21
CA TYR A 50 -3.66 -8.31 12.50
C TYR A 50 -4.77 -7.70 13.36
N THR A 51 -5.27 -8.51 14.31
CA THR A 51 -6.35 -8.09 15.20
C THR A 51 -5.89 -6.99 16.18
N PRO A 52 -6.81 -6.14 16.69
CA PRO A 52 -6.50 -5.14 17.72
C PRO A 52 -5.87 -5.70 19.02
N ARG A 53 -6.04 -7.02 19.27
CA ARG A 53 -5.41 -7.71 20.40
C ARG A 53 -3.88 -7.57 20.39
N ILE A 54 -3.25 -7.51 19.22
CA ILE A 54 -1.80 -7.34 19.09
C ILE A 54 -1.36 -5.97 19.58
N ASP A 55 -2.10 -4.91 19.24
CA ASP A 55 -1.83 -3.55 19.72
C ASP A 55 -1.99 -3.42 21.25
N SER A 56 -2.75 -4.33 21.87
CA SER A 56 -2.96 -4.37 23.32
C SER A 56 -1.84 -5.07 24.09
N LEU A 57 -0.91 -5.75 23.39
CA LEU A 57 0.23 -6.40 24.02
C LEU A 57 1.25 -5.35 24.47
N LYS A 58 1.68 -5.42 25.74
CA LYS A 58 2.78 -4.58 26.23
C LYS A 58 4.11 -5.14 25.74
N MET A 59 4.99 -4.26 25.30
CA MET A 59 6.36 -4.64 24.97
C MET A 59 7.09 -5.12 26.25
N PRO A 60 7.99 -6.11 26.14
CA PRO A 60 8.79 -6.57 27.28
C PRO A 60 9.59 -5.45 27.94
N MET A 61 9.85 -5.57 29.24
CA MET A 61 10.69 -4.63 29.97
C MET A 61 12.11 -4.66 29.37
N GLY A 62 12.64 -3.48 29.03
CA GLY A 62 13.94 -3.37 28.37
C GLY A 62 13.91 -3.52 26.85
N TYR A 63 12.74 -3.71 26.23
CA TYR A 63 12.63 -3.68 24.77
C TYR A 63 13.03 -2.30 24.23
N GLN A 64 14.03 -2.29 23.35
CA GLN A 64 14.44 -1.11 22.60
C GLN A 64 14.03 -1.30 21.14
N PRO A 65 13.10 -0.48 20.61
CA PRO A 65 12.77 -0.51 19.19
C PRO A 65 14.06 -0.31 18.36
N PRO A 66 14.33 -1.17 17.37
CA PRO A 66 15.48 -0.97 16.51
C PRO A 66 15.38 0.36 15.77
N LYS A 67 16.49 1.10 15.73
CA LYS A 67 16.56 2.38 15.04
C LYS A 67 16.89 2.13 13.57
N PHE A 68 15.87 2.11 12.72
CA PHE A 68 16.08 2.04 11.28
C PHE A 68 16.28 3.43 10.70
N GLN A 69 17.32 3.60 9.88
CA GLN A 69 17.41 4.77 9.01
C GLN A 69 16.34 4.65 7.92
N GLN A 70 15.53 5.69 7.75
CA GLN A 70 14.58 5.75 6.65
C GLN A 70 15.34 5.65 5.32
N PHE A 71 14.87 4.80 4.42
CA PHE A 71 15.41 4.73 3.09
C PHE A 71 15.09 6.04 2.35
N ASP A 72 16.13 6.78 1.98
CA ASP A 72 16.04 8.09 1.30
C ASP A 72 15.92 7.96 -0.23
N GLY A 73 15.86 6.73 -0.75
CA GLY A 73 15.85 6.45 -2.18
C GLY A 73 17.23 6.50 -2.83
N LYS A 74 18.29 6.79 -2.07
CA LYS A 74 19.66 6.87 -2.55
C LYS A 74 20.46 5.64 -2.08
N GLY A 75 21.43 5.21 -2.88
CA GLY A 75 22.27 4.05 -2.57
C GLY A 75 21.62 2.72 -2.97
N ASN A 76 22.17 1.61 -2.49
CA ASN A 76 21.77 0.26 -2.90
C ASN A 76 20.61 -0.26 -2.04
N PRO A 77 19.39 -0.49 -2.61
CA PRO A 77 18.27 -1.05 -1.88
C PRO A 77 18.57 -2.40 -1.22
N LYS A 78 19.43 -3.23 -1.83
CA LYS A 78 19.80 -4.54 -1.27
C LYS A 78 20.56 -4.42 0.04
N GLN A 79 21.39 -3.39 0.20
CA GLN A 79 22.12 -3.15 1.44
C GLN A 79 21.18 -2.65 2.54
N HIS A 80 20.20 -1.81 2.21
CA HIS A 80 19.18 -1.36 3.16
C HIS A 80 18.35 -2.55 3.67
N VAL A 81 17.92 -3.43 2.77
CA VAL A 81 17.22 -4.67 3.13
C VAL A 81 18.09 -5.61 3.96
N ALA A 82 19.37 -5.79 3.60
CA ALA A 82 20.29 -6.62 4.36
C ALA A 82 20.48 -6.09 5.79
N HIS A 83 20.65 -4.78 5.96
CA HIS A 83 20.79 -4.15 7.27
C HIS A 83 19.53 -4.31 8.13
N PHE A 84 18.34 -4.19 7.52
CA PHE A 84 17.09 -4.49 8.19
C PHE A 84 17.04 -5.93 8.70
N ILE A 85 17.36 -6.89 7.83
CA ILE A 85 17.35 -8.33 8.18
C ILE A 85 18.35 -8.62 9.30
N GLU A 86 19.57 -8.10 9.22
CA GLU A 86 20.61 -8.27 10.25
C GLU A 86 20.16 -7.72 11.61
N THR A 87 19.61 -6.51 11.60
CA THR A 87 19.11 -5.85 12.82
C THR A 87 17.94 -6.62 13.44
N CYS A 88 17.03 -7.15 12.63
CA CYS A 88 15.88 -7.92 13.07
C CYS A 88 16.21 -9.36 13.49
N ASN A 89 17.20 -10.01 12.86
CA ASN A 89 17.58 -11.39 13.17
C ASN A 89 18.08 -11.55 14.62
N ASN A 90 18.70 -10.51 15.18
CA ASN A 90 19.09 -10.48 16.60
C ASN A 90 17.91 -10.44 17.57
N ALA A 91 16.69 -10.12 17.11
CA ALA A 91 15.49 -10.13 17.94
C ALA A 91 14.86 -11.53 18.11
N GLY A 92 15.28 -12.51 17.30
CA GLY A 92 14.73 -13.87 17.29
C GLY A 92 15.47 -14.87 18.18
N THR A 93 16.70 -14.57 18.62
CA THR A 93 17.54 -15.51 19.39
C THR A 93 17.34 -15.42 20.90
N TYR A 94 16.65 -14.38 21.39
CA TYR A 94 16.23 -14.26 22.79
C TYR A 94 14.81 -14.80 23.03
N GLY A 95 14.34 -15.70 22.14
CA GLY A 95 13.02 -16.31 22.17
C GLY A 95 12.94 -17.63 22.94
N ASP A 96 14.07 -18.24 23.31
CA ASP A 96 14.10 -19.52 24.04
C ASP A 96 13.58 -19.42 25.49
N HIS A 97 13.24 -18.21 25.97
CA HIS A 97 12.61 -18.00 27.28
C HIS A 97 11.08 -18.06 27.27
N LEU A 98 10.43 -18.15 26.12
CA LEU A 98 8.99 -18.39 26.06
C LEU A 98 8.73 -19.89 26.19
N ILE A 99 8.83 -20.40 27.43
CA ILE A 99 8.36 -21.73 27.81
C ILE A 99 6.94 -21.89 27.27
N LYS A 100 6.81 -22.77 26.28
CA LYS A 100 5.54 -23.28 25.80
C LYS A 100 4.88 -24.05 26.96
N HIS A 101 4.18 -23.36 27.85
CA HIS A 101 3.13 -23.98 28.64
C HIS A 101 1.93 -24.23 27.72
N SER A 102 2.08 -25.16 26.78
CA SER A 102 0.93 -25.89 26.27
C SER A 102 0.54 -26.86 27.37
N THR A 103 -0.29 -26.40 28.29
CA THR A 103 -1.00 -27.27 29.23
C THR A 103 -1.94 -28.12 28.40
N ASP A 104 -1.59 -29.40 28.27
CA ASP A 104 -2.48 -30.45 27.82
C ASP A 104 -3.57 -30.63 28.88
N ARG A 105 -4.82 -30.31 28.52
CA ARG A 105 -6.06 -30.81 29.12
C ARG A 105 -7.25 -30.48 28.24
#